data_AF-A0A411HN08-F1
#
_entry.id   AF-A0A411HN08-F1
#
_cell.length_a   1.000
_cell.length_b   1.000
_cell.length_c   1.000
_cell.angle_alpha   90.00
_cell.angle_beta   90.00
_cell.angle_gamma   90.00
#
_symmetry.space_group_name_H-M   'P 1'
#
loop_
_entity.id
_entity.type
_entity.pdbx_description
1 polymer ?
#
loop_
_entity_poly.entity_id
_entity_poly.type
_entity_poly.pdbx_seq_one_letter_code
_entity_poly.pdbx_strand_id
1 'polypeptide(L)'
;MHRLPEKLQMRYAASLAQKHAELSLVWAALQAHPDDIAPREELNIRLHHLSGSAGAYGYWRLGDVARRLDERMRDWLETAPALRGSTHELVESLRIDIALLLEELMHPQSPET
;
A
#
# COMPACT_ATOMS: atom_id res chain seq x y z
N MET A 1 -21.77 13.23 -11.28
CA MET A 1 -21.01 12.31 -10.42
C MET A 1 -21.99 11.41 -9.68
N HIS A 2 -21.90 10.09 -9.84
CA HIS A 2 -22.79 9.13 -9.19
C HIS A 2 -22.23 8.83 -7.79
N ARG A 3 -22.99 9.15 -6.73
CA ARG A 3 -22.61 8.85 -5.35
C ARG A 3 -22.60 7.33 -5.17
N LEU A 4 -21.54 6.78 -4.58
CA LEU A 4 -21.48 5.36 -4.27
C LEU A 4 -22.56 5.00 -3.23
N PRO A 5 -23.14 3.79 -3.30
CA PRO A 5 -24.03 3.30 -2.25
C PRO A 5 -23.33 3.34 -0.88
N GLU A 6 -23.94 3.97 0.12
CA GLU A 6 -23.37 4.12 1.47
C GLU A 6 -22.92 2.78 2.08
N LYS A 7 -23.65 1.69 1.81
CA LYS A 7 -23.29 0.33 2.25
C LYS A 7 -21.92 -0.12 1.72
N LEU A 8 -21.55 0.25 0.50
CA LEU A 8 -20.24 -0.09 -0.08
C LEU A 8 -19.12 0.72 0.56
N GLN A 9 -19.34 2.02 0.81
CA GLN A 9 -18.39 2.87 1.53
C GLN A 9 -18.17 2.39 2.97
N MET A 10 -19.23 2.03 3.70
CA MET A 10 -19.14 1.48 5.06
C MET A 10 -18.36 0.18 5.11
N ARG A 11 -18.59 -0.74 4.16
CA ARG A 11 -17.84 -2.00 4.08
C ARG A 11 -16.36 -1.76 3.80
N TYR A 12 -16.05 -0.82 2.91
CA TYR A 12 -14.67 -0.46 2.63
C TYR A 12 -14.00 0.16 3.87
N ALA A 13 -14.67 1.11 4.55
CA ALA A 13 -14.21 1.69 5.80
C ALA A 13 -13.93 0.63 6.87
N ALA A 14 -14.85 -0.33 7.05
CA ALA A 14 -14.69 -1.42 8.00
C ALA A 14 -13.50 -2.35 7.65
N SER A 15 -13.09 -2.42 6.39
CA SER A 15 -11.93 -3.21 5.96
C SER A 15 -10.57 -2.54 6.19
N LEU A 16 -10.54 -1.23 6.47
CA LEU A 16 -9.28 -0.47 6.55
C LEU A 16 -8.40 -0.92 7.72
N ALA A 17 -9.00 -1.19 8.88
CA ALA A 17 -8.27 -1.71 10.04
C ALA A 17 -7.62 -3.08 9.76
N GLN A 18 -8.32 -3.95 9.02
CA GLN A 18 -7.76 -5.24 8.60
C GLN A 18 -6.59 -5.03 7.61
N LYS A 19 -6.77 -4.17 6.60
CA LYS A 19 -5.71 -3.84 5.63
C LYS A 19 -4.48 -3.25 6.31
N HIS A 20 -4.67 -2.40 7.33
CA HIS A 20 -3.59 -1.90 8.18
C HIS A 20 -2.83 -3.06 8.82
N ALA A 21 -3.52 -3.93 9.57
CA ALA A 21 -2.88 -5.03 10.29
C ALA A 21 -2.09 -5.95 9.36
N GLU A 22 -2.68 -6.30 8.21
CA GLU A 22 -2.03 -7.18 7.23
C GLU A 22 -0.83 -6.49 6.56
N LEU A 23 -0.93 -5.21 6.20
CA LEU A 23 0.18 -4.45 5.63
C LEU A 23 1.33 -4.27 6.65
N SER A 24 1.00 -3.99 7.91
CA SER A 24 1.98 -3.90 9.00
C SER A 24 2.75 -5.21 9.18
N LEU A 25 2.04 -6.34 9.15
CA LEU A 25 2.65 -7.67 9.30
C LEU A 25 3.64 -7.95 8.16
N VAL A 26 3.20 -7.73 6.93
CA VAL A 26 4.02 -7.96 5.73
C VAL A 26 5.23 -7.03 5.70
N TRP A 27 5.05 -5.76 6.07
CA TRP A 27 6.14 -4.80 6.18
C TRP A 27 7.16 -5.19 7.26
N ALA A 28 6.69 -5.66 8.42
CA ALA A 28 7.57 -6.15 9.48
C ALA A 28 8.36 -7.40 9.03
N ALA A 29 7.70 -8.34 8.33
CA ALA A 29 8.35 -9.52 7.78
C ALA A 29 9.43 -9.16 6.74
N LEU A 30 9.13 -8.22 5.84
CA LEU A 30 10.10 -7.76 4.84
C LEU A 30 11.30 -7.04 5.48
N GLN A 31 11.10 -6.25 6.54
CA GLN A 31 12.21 -5.62 7.25
C GLN A 31 13.08 -6.64 7.98
N ALA A 32 12.48 -7.67 8.57
CA ALA A 32 13.21 -8.73 9.27
C ALA A 32 14.01 -9.63 8.31
N HIS A 33 13.44 -9.87 7.12
CA HIS A 33 14.02 -10.74 6.10
C HIS A 33 13.94 -10.06 4.71
N PRO A 34 14.78 -9.06 4.42
CA PRO A 34 14.71 -8.31 3.15
C PRO A 34 14.95 -9.16 1.91
N ASP A 35 15.73 -10.23 2.01
CA ASP A 35 16.03 -11.11 0.88
C ASP A 35 14.91 -12.13 0.59
N ASP A 36 13.91 -12.24 1.47
CA ASP A 36 12.77 -13.13 1.26
C ASP A 36 11.82 -12.58 0.20
N ILE A 37 11.55 -13.40 -0.81
CA ILE A 37 10.71 -13.03 -1.94
C ILE A 37 9.24 -12.92 -1.53
N ALA A 38 8.76 -13.83 -0.66
CA ALA A 38 7.35 -13.92 -0.28
C ALA A 38 6.78 -12.62 0.34
N PRO A 39 7.39 -12.01 1.38
CA PRO A 39 6.86 -10.76 1.94
C PRO A 39 6.96 -9.59 0.95
N ARG A 40 7.94 -9.59 0.04
CA ARG A 40 8.05 -8.57 -1.01
C ARG A 40 6.92 -8.68 -2.04
N GLU A 41 6.61 -9.88 -2.50
CA GLU A 41 5.50 -10.12 -3.44
C GLU A 41 4.16 -9.78 -2.81
N GLU A 42 3.96 -10.19 -1.56
CA GLU A 42 2.75 -9.86 -0.81
C GLU A 42 2.60 -8.35 -0.60
N LEU A 43 3.69 -7.63 -0.31
CA LEU A 43 3.67 -6.18 -0.21
C LEU A 43 3.22 -5.55 -1.54
N ASN A 44 3.78 -6.00 -2.66
CA ASN A 44 3.44 -5.50 -3.99
C ASN A 44 1.94 -5.69 -4.32
N ILE A 45 1.39 -6.88 -4.05
CA ILE A 45 -0.04 -7.17 -4.28
C ILE A 45 -0.93 -6.23 -3.46
N ARG A 46 -0.58 -5.99 -2.20
CA ARG A 46 -1.35 -5.13 -1.30
C ARG A 46 -1.35 -3.68 -1.72
N LEU A 47 -0.18 -3.17 -2.13
CA LEU A 47 -0.04 -1.82 -2.65
C LEU A 47 -0.87 -1.65 -3.93
N HIS A 48 -0.80 -2.59 -4.86
CA HIS A 48 -1.58 -2.59 -6.09
C HIS A 48 -3.10 -2.60 -5.85
N HIS A 49 -3.57 -3.45 -4.93
CA HIS A 49 -4.98 -3.50 -4.57
C HIS A 49 -5.45 -2.20 -3.93
N LEU A 50 -4.63 -1.61 -3.05
CA LEU A 50 -4.99 -0.39 -2.35
C LEU A 50 -4.96 0.84 -3.29
N SER A 51 -3.97 0.91 -4.19
CA SER A 51 -3.84 1.94 -5.21
C SER A 51 -5.04 1.93 -6.17
N GLY A 52 -5.49 0.73 -6.58
CA GLY A 52 -6.62 0.55 -7.50
C GLY A 52 -8.00 0.70 -6.86
N SER A 53 -8.14 0.49 -5.55
CA SER A 53 -9.46 0.49 -4.90
C SER A 53 -9.77 1.77 -4.10
N ALA A 54 -8.82 2.38 -3.40
CA ALA A 54 -9.12 3.43 -2.42
C ALA A 54 -9.85 4.65 -3.02
N GLY A 55 -9.41 5.14 -4.19
CA GLY A 55 -10.07 6.24 -4.89
C GLY A 55 -11.50 5.91 -5.31
N ALA A 56 -11.77 4.66 -5.70
CA ALA A 56 -13.11 4.20 -6.05
C ALA A 56 -14.10 4.19 -4.86
N TYR A 57 -13.61 4.41 -3.62
CA TYR A 57 -14.43 4.55 -2.42
C TYR A 57 -14.34 5.95 -1.78
N GLY A 58 -13.71 6.92 -2.46
CA GLY A 58 -13.56 8.31 -2.00
C GLY A 58 -12.32 8.58 -1.14
N TYR A 59 -11.47 7.57 -0.91
CA TYR A 59 -10.23 7.72 -0.13
C TYR A 59 -9.06 8.12 -1.04
N TRP A 60 -9.13 9.31 -1.63
CA TRP A 60 -8.16 9.77 -2.63
C TRP A 60 -6.74 9.85 -2.09
N ARG A 61 -6.56 10.44 -0.91
CA ARG A 61 -5.24 10.56 -0.27
C ARG A 61 -4.61 9.18 0.01
N LEU A 62 -5.39 8.25 0.55
CA LEU A 62 -4.98 6.87 0.76
C LEU A 62 -4.55 6.20 -0.55
N GLY A 63 -5.35 6.38 -1.61
CA GLY A 63 -5.06 5.85 -2.94
C GLY A 63 -3.82 6.46 -3.56
N ASP A 64 -3.58 7.75 -3.38
CA ASP A 64 -2.39 8.46 -3.86
C ASP A 64 -1.12 7.96 -3.19
N VAL A 65 -1.11 7.82 -1.87
CA VAL A 65 0.04 7.28 -1.13
C VAL A 65 0.30 5.83 -1.56
N ALA A 66 -0.73 5.00 -1.64
CA ALA A 66 -0.61 3.62 -2.09
C ALA A 66 -0.09 3.51 -3.53
N ARG A 67 -0.56 4.38 -4.44
CA ARG A 67 -0.12 4.40 -5.84
C ARG A 67 1.33 4.80 -6.01
N ARG A 68 1.82 5.78 -5.25
CA ARG A 68 3.25 6.15 -5.26
C ARG A 68 4.12 4.98 -4.82
N LEU A 69 3.70 4.25 -3.79
CA LEU A 69 4.40 3.05 -3.32
C LEU A 69 4.35 1.90 -4.35
N ASP A 70 3.18 1.67 -4.96
CA ASP A 70 2.96 0.68 -6.03
C ASP A 70 3.86 0.94 -7.24
N GLU A 71 3.93 2.20 -7.71
CA GLU A 71 4.81 2.62 -8.80
C GLU A 71 6.28 2.38 -8.47
N ARG A 72 6.74 2.78 -7.27
CA ARG A 72 8.13 2.56 -6.84
C ARG A 72 8.49 1.07 -6.73
N MET A 73 7.59 0.26 -6.21
CA MET A 73 7.78 -1.19 -6.10
C MET A 73 7.85 -1.82 -7.49
N ARG A 74 6.95 -1.41 -8.39
CA ARG A 74 6.92 -1.84 -9.79
C ARG A 74 8.20 -1.46 -10.54
N ASP A 75 8.64 -0.21 -10.44
CA ASP A 75 9.86 0.28 -11.10
C ASP A 75 11.08 -0.55 -10.66
N TRP A 76 11.19 -0.86 -9.36
CA TRP A 76 12.25 -1.71 -8.84
C TRP A 76 12.16 -3.15 -9.37
N LEU A 77 10.95 -3.72 -9.47
CA LEU A 77 10.71 -5.07 -10.01
C LEU A 77 10.94 -5.17 -11.51
N GLU A 78 10.67 -4.10 -12.27
CA GLU A 78 10.89 -4.03 -13.72
C GLU A 78 12.36 -3.70 -14.06
N THR A 79 13.11 -3.11 -13.13
CA THR A 79 14.55 -2.87 -13.29
C THR A 79 15.28 -4.20 -13.47
N ALA A 80 16.11 -4.28 -14.51
CA ALA A 80 16.90 -5.47 -14.84
C ALA A 80 17.74 -5.92 -13.62
N PRO A 81 17.84 -7.24 -13.30
CA PRO A 81 18.53 -7.71 -12.10
C PRO A 81 19.97 -7.19 -11.93
N ALA A 82 20.71 -7.01 -13.03
CA ALA A 82 22.08 -6.49 -13.00
C ALA A 82 22.19 -5.00 -12.63
N LEU A 83 21.10 -4.23 -12.75
CA LEU A 83 21.03 -2.80 -12.46
C LEU A 83 20.19 -2.49 -11.22
N ARG A 84 19.56 -3.51 -10.64
CA ARG A 84 18.64 -3.36 -9.51
C ARG A 84 19.44 -3.22 -8.22
N GLY A 85 19.07 -2.23 -7.41
CA GLY A 85 19.58 -2.12 -6.03
C GLY A 85 19.19 -3.32 -5.17
N SER A 86 19.85 -3.47 -4.04
CA SER A 86 19.53 -4.50 -3.05
C SER A 86 18.10 -4.35 -2.52
N THR A 87 17.51 -5.43 -2.01
CA THR A 87 16.20 -5.33 -1.36
C THR A 87 16.26 -4.53 -0.05
N HIS A 88 17.42 -4.48 0.61
CA HIS A 88 17.63 -3.56 1.73
C HIS A 88 17.50 -2.09 1.32
N GLU A 89 18.11 -1.67 0.20
CA GLU A 89 17.97 -0.30 -0.30
C GLU A 89 16.52 0.02 -0.68
N LEU A 90 15.80 -0.95 -1.25
CA LEU A 90 14.37 -0.82 -1.49
C LEU A 90 13.61 -0.55 -0.18
N VAL A 91 13.78 -1.40 0.83
CA VAL A 91 13.11 -1.27 2.14
C VAL A 91 13.38 0.09 2.77
N GLU A 92 14.64 0.54 2.81
CA GLU A 92 14.97 1.86 3.35
C GLU A 92 14.29 2.99 2.57
N SER A 93 14.23 2.85 1.25
CA SER A 93 13.59 3.85 0.41
C SER A 93 12.08 3.95 0.64
N LEU A 94 11.39 2.84 0.92
CA LEU A 94 9.93 2.79 1.08
C LEU A 94 9.47 3.17 2.51
N ARG A 95 10.38 3.13 3.49
CA ARG A 95 10.06 3.23 4.93
C ARG A 95 9.16 4.41 5.31
N ILE A 96 9.46 5.61 4.81
CA ILE A 96 8.69 6.82 5.16
C ILE A 96 7.28 6.73 4.58
N ASP A 97 7.16 6.37 3.30
CA ASP A 97 5.86 6.30 2.63
C ASP A 97 5.00 5.16 3.17
N ILE A 98 5.60 4.03 3.57
CA ILE A 98 4.88 2.95 4.25
C ILE A 98 4.36 3.41 5.61
N ALA A 99 5.16 4.15 6.39
CA ALA A 99 4.69 4.70 7.67
C ALA A 99 3.49 5.64 7.47
N LEU A 100 3.55 6.53 6.47
CA LEU A 100 2.44 7.39 6.09
C LEU A 100 1.21 6.59 5.65
N LEU A 101 1.40 5.54 4.85
CA LEU A 101 0.30 4.69 4.39
C LEU A 101 -0.40 3.98 5.55
N LEU A 102 0.37 3.48 6.52
CA LEU A 102 -0.16 2.84 7.71
C LEU A 102 -0.94 3.84 8.58
N GLU A 103 -0.44 5.06 8.73
CA GLU A 103 -1.14 6.13 9.43
C GLU A 103 -2.48 6.47 8.75
N GLU A 104 -2.50 6.63 7.42
CA GLU A 104 -3.72 6.88 6.64
C GLU A 104 -4.71 5.70 6.69
N LEU A 105 -4.25 4.46 6.85
CA LEU A 105 -5.14 3.31 7.03
C LEU A 105 -5.80 3.27 8.41
N MET A 106 -5.12 3.78 9.45
CA MET A 106 -5.66 3.89 10.81
C MET A 106 -6.56 5.12 10.98
N HIS A 107 -6.18 6.22 10.34
CA HIS A 107 -6.85 7.51 10.43
C HIS A 107 -7.17 8.04 9.02
N PRO A 108 -8.04 7.32 8.27
CA PRO A 108 -8.37 7.73 6.92
C PRO A 108 -9.06 9.08 6.95
N GLN A 109 -8.61 10.00 6.08
CA GLN A 109 -9.40 11.19 5.78
C GLN A 109 -10.79 10.76 5.32
N SER A 110 -11.82 11.48 5.78
CA SER A 110 -13.20 11.23 5.36
C SER A 110 -13.29 11.20 3.83
N PRO A 111 -14.05 10.26 3.24
CA PRO A 111 -14.18 10.19 1.80
C PRO A 111 -14.76 11.51 1.28
N GLU A 112 -14.05 12.18 0.37
CA GLU A 112 -14.54 13.41 -0.24
C GLU A 112 -15.79 13.08 -1.09
N THR A 113 -16.93 13.63 -0.68
CA THR A 113 -18.25 13.45 -1.32
C THR A 113 -18.42 14.26 -2.58
#